data_AF-A0A2T6FGY3-F1
#
_entry.id   AF-A0A2T6FGY3-F1
#
_cell.length_a   1.000
_cell.length_b   1.000
_cell.length_c   1.000
_cell.angle_alpha   90.00
_cell.angle_beta   90.00
_cell.angle_gamma   90.00
#
_symmetry.space_group_name_H-M   'P 1'
#
loop_
_entity.id
_entity.type
_entity.pdbx_description
1 polymer ?
#
loop_
_entity_poly.entity_id
_entity_poly.type
_entity_poly.pdbx_seq_one_letter_code
_entity_poly.pdbx_strand_id
1 'polypeptide(L)'
;MFQRSLLKLLLPFCFLIPVEVLAQGSAFNLENWPETPANLKPMYVKAIMEQAGVHKVSFKLPADFYIAELDKFATTAAENNYRPYLKTSVAQNLATLAVIHCDWNNGVPPWEFAQKYLGNQQMELLKTLYPVAINKLQNNCTE
;
A
#
# COMPACT_ATOMS: atom_id res chain seq x y z
N MET A 1 -68.41 17.78 40.15
CA MET A 1 -67.82 16.43 40.14
C MET A 1 -67.57 16.03 38.69
N PHE A 2 -66.31 16.04 38.23
CA PHE A 2 -65.92 15.47 36.94
C PHE A 2 -64.84 14.42 37.23
N GLN A 3 -65.18 13.16 36.97
CA GLN A 3 -64.33 12.01 37.28
C GLN A 3 -63.84 11.35 35.99
N ARG A 4 -62.53 11.52 35.74
CA ARG A 4 -61.52 10.56 35.24
C ARG A 4 -61.80 9.76 33.95
N SER A 5 -60.91 9.89 32.97
CA SER A 5 -59.94 8.85 32.56
C SER A 5 -58.99 9.43 31.49
N LEU A 6 -57.69 9.61 31.76
CA LEU A 6 -56.60 8.64 31.58
C LEU A 6 -56.45 8.14 30.13
N LEU A 7 -55.69 8.89 29.32
CA LEU A 7 -54.96 8.31 28.20
C LEU A 7 -53.54 8.91 28.17
N LYS A 8 -52.61 8.13 28.72
CA LYS A 8 -51.16 8.34 28.61
C LYS A 8 -50.78 8.05 27.15
N LEU A 9 -50.53 9.07 26.34
CA LEU A 9 -49.91 8.86 25.03
C LEU A 9 -48.39 9.01 25.16
N LEU A 10 -47.72 7.89 24.91
CA LEU A 10 -46.28 7.67 24.94
C LEU A 10 -45.55 8.56 23.93
N LEU A 11 -44.45 9.16 24.38
CA LEU A 11 -43.36 9.65 23.54
C LEU A 11 -42.82 8.53 22.64
N PRO A 12 -42.54 8.80 21.35
CA PRO A 12 -41.39 8.21 20.70
C PRO A 12 -40.23 9.21 20.82
N PHE A 13 -39.34 8.91 21.75
CA PHE A 13 -37.98 9.42 21.78
C PHE A 13 -37.34 9.03 20.43
N CYS A 14 -37.28 9.96 19.48
CA CYS A 14 -36.47 9.77 18.28
C CYS A 14 -35.01 9.80 18.73
N PHE A 15 -34.52 8.63 19.11
CA PHE A 15 -33.10 8.35 19.18
C PHE A 15 -32.51 8.74 17.83
N LEU A 16 -31.82 9.88 17.81
CA LEU A 16 -30.79 10.18 16.84
C LEU A 16 -29.74 9.09 17.03
N ILE A 17 -29.91 7.97 16.33
CA ILE A 17 -28.85 6.99 16.17
C ILE A 17 -27.85 7.69 15.25
N PRO A 18 -26.65 8.08 15.72
CA PRO A 18 -25.60 8.45 14.80
C PRO A 18 -25.35 7.21 13.94
N VAL A 19 -25.65 7.30 12.65
CA VAL A 19 -25.13 6.35 11.68
C VAL A 19 -23.63 6.61 11.67
N GLU A 20 -22.91 5.92 12.53
CA GLU A 20 -21.48 5.72 12.36
C GLU A 20 -21.33 4.93 11.07
N VAL A 21 -21.21 5.66 9.96
CA VAL A 21 -20.62 5.12 8.75
C VAL A 21 -19.20 4.79 9.17
N LEU A 22 -19.00 3.55 9.62
CA LEU A 22 -17.71 2.91 9.59
C LEU A 22 -17.32 2.88 8.11
N ALA A 23 -16.66 3.92 7.66
CA ALA A 23 -15.83 3.87 6.48
C ALA A 23 -14.69 2.91 6.81
N GLN A 24 -14.98 1.61 6.85
CA GLN A 24 -13.99 0.57 6.63
C GLN A 24 -13.56 0.72 5.17
N GLY A 25 -12.73 1.73 4.90
CA GLY A 25 -11.90 1.73 3.71
C GLY A 25 -11.08 0.46 3.80
N SER A 26 -11.42 -0.56 3.00
CA SER A 26 -10.57 -1.73 2.84
C SER A 26 -9.17 -1.20 2.50
N ALA A 27 -8.16 -1.55 3.29
CA ALA A 27 -6.80 -1.16 2.97
C ALA A 27 -6.49 -1.64 1.54
N PHE A 28 -6.12 -0.71 0.65
CA PHE A 28 -5.79 -1.05 -0.73
C PHE A 28 -4.43 -1.76 -0.74
N ASN A 29 -4.51 -3.07 -0.63
CA ASN A 29 -3.38 -3.98 -0.45
C ASN A 29 -2.97 -4.63 -1.76
N LEU A 30 -1.79 -5.24 -1.79
CA LEU A 30 -1.28 -5.89 -2.99
C LEU A 30 -2.22 -6.99 -3.50
N GLU A 31 -2.96 -7.68 -2.62
CA GLU A 31 -3.97 -8.67 -3.03
C GLU A 31 -5.11 -8.08 -3.86
N ASN A 32 -5.40 -6.77 -3.76
CA ASN A 32 -6.42 -6.09 -4.55
C ASN A 32 -5.89 -5.57 -5.89
N TRP A 33 -4.56 -5.54 -6.06
CA TRP A 33 -3.91 -4.97 -7.23
C TRP A 33 -4.29 -5.67 -8.55
N PRO A 34 -4.34 -7.03 -8.63
CA PRO A 34 -4.72 -7.72 -9.86
C PRO A 34 -6.14 -7.39 -10.34
N GLU A 35 -7.05 -7.10 -9.40
CA GLU A 35 -8.46 -6.76 -9.68
C GLU A 35 -8.66 -5.27 -10.03
N THR A 36 -7.62 -4.45 -9.87
CA THR A 36 -7.69 -3.02 -10.16
C THR A 36 -7.81 -2.80 -11.67
N PRO A 37 -8.82 -2.04 -12.15
CA PRO A 37 -8.96 -1.73 -13.57
C PRO A 37 -7.67 -1.14 -14.17
N ALA A 38 -7.27 -1.64 -15.34
CA ALA A 38 -5.99 -1.28 -15.97
C ALA A 38 -5.83 0.24 -16.20
N ASN A 39 -6.92 0.95 -16.49
CA ASN A 39 -6.93 2.41 -16.66
C ASN A 39 -6.75 3.18 -15.34
N LEU A 40 -6.99 2.56 -14.17
CA LEU A 40 -6.79 3.20 -12.87
C LEU A 40 -5.39 2.96 -12.29
N LYS A 41 -4.68 1.90 -12.69
CA LYS A 41 -3.33 1.60 -12.21
C LYS A 41 -2.35 2.78 -12.39
N PRO A 42 -2.29 3.47 -13.55
CA PRO A 42 -1.43 4.65 -13.70
C PRO A 42 -1.78 5.79 -12.73
N MET A 43 -3.07 6.01 -12.45
CA MET A 43 -3.50 7.05 -11.51
C MET A 43 -3.03 6.74 -10.09
N TYR A 44 -3.18 5.50 -9.63
CA TYR A 44 -2.71 5.09 -8.30
C TYR A 44 -1.19 5.22 -8.16
N VAL A 45 -0.43 4.70 -9.14
CA VAL A 45 1.04 4.76 -9.09
C VAL A 45 1.52 6.20 -9.06
N LYS A 46 0.98 7.08 -9.93
CA LYS A 46 1.34 8.51 -9.94
C LYS A 46 1.01 9.18 -8.62
N ALA A 47 -0.17 8.94 -8.06
CA ALA A 47 -0.56 9.52 -6.76
C ALA A 47 0.37 9.08 -5.62
N ILE A 48 0.80 7.80 -5.60
CA ILE A 48 1.77 7.30 -4.62
C ILE A 48 3.13 7.98 -4.79
N MET A 49 3.62 8.10 -6.02
CA MET A 49 4.90 8.75 -6.33
C MET A 49 4.86 10.24 -5.95
N GLU A 50 3.77 10.94 -6.24
CA GLU A 50 3.56 12.34 -5.86
C GLU A 50 3.53 12.51 -4.33
N GLN A 51 2.80 11.64 -3.63
CA GLN A 51 2.77 11.65 -2.16
C GLN A 51 4.15 11.38 -1.56
N ALA A 52 4.93 10.46 -2.10
CA ALA A 52 6.31 10.24 -1.68
C ALA A 52 7.20 11.47 -1.96
N GLY A 53 6.93 12.21 -3.05
CA GLY A 53 7.52 13.51 -3.36
C GLY A 53 7.34 14.56 -2.25
N VAL A 54 6.16 14.61 -1.62
CA VAL A 54 5.90 15.46 -0.45
C VAL A 54 6.86 15.14 0.71
N HIS A 55 7.31 13.89 0.80
CA HIS A 55 8.28 13.42 1.79
C HIS A 55 9.74 13.45 1.29
N LYS A 56 10.04 14.25 0.25
CA LYS A 56 11.39 14.42 -0.34
C LYS A 56 11.97 13.15 -0.96
N VAL A 57 11.12 12.24 -1.41
CA VAL A 57 11.52 11.08 -2.21
C VAL A 57 11.34 11.42 -3.68
N SER A 58 12.32 11.09 -4.51
CA SER A 58 12.21 11.23 -5.96
C SER A 58 12.42 9.89 -6.66
N PHE A 59 11.87 9.77 -7.86
CA PHE A 59 11.90 8.58 -8.71
C PHE A 59 12.41 8.99 -10.09
N LYS A 60 13.18 8.12 -10.76
CA LYS A 60 13.62 8.29 -12.15
C LYS A 60 12.89 7.32 -13.08
N LEU A 61 12.43 6.19 -12.57
CA LEU A 61 11.70 5.19 -13.35
C LEU A 61 10.26 5.67 -13.59
N PRO A 62 9.70 5.39 -14.78
CA PRO A 62 8.35 5.83 -15.12
C PRO A 62 7.29 5.02 -14.35
N ALA A 63 6.08 5.56 -14.23
CA ALA A 63 4.95 4.88 -13.59
C ALA A 63 4.69 3.48 -14.20
N ASP A 64 4.82 3.34 -15.52
CA ASP A 64 4.57 2.07 -16.22
C ASP A 64 5.51 0.95 -15.78
N PHE A 65 6.75 1.29 -15.37
CA PHE A 65 7.66 0.33 -14.77
C PHE A 65 7.07 -0.25 -13.47
N TYR A 66 6.59 0.61 -12.58
CA TYR A 66 6.02 0.17 -11.30
C TYR A 66 4.71 -0.58 -11.46
N ILE A 67 3.90 -0.26 -12.47
CA ILE A 67 2.69 -1.02 -12.77
C ILE A 67 3.06 -2.47 -13.12
N ALA A 68 4.03 -2.65 -14.02
CA ALA A 68 4.48 -3.97 -14.44
C ALA A 68 5.12 -4.76 -13.29
N GLU A 69 5.93 -4.11 -12.45
CA GLU A 69 6.54 -4.77 -11.30
C GLU A 69 5.52 -5.11 -10.20
N LEU A 70 4.53 -4.26 -9.94
CA LEU A 70 3.43 -4.57 -9.02
C LEU A 70 2.57 -5.73 -9.55
N ASP A 71 2.30 -5.78 -10.86
CA ASP A 71 1.58 -6.90 -11.48
C ASP A 71 2.34 -8.22 -11.29
N LYS A 72 3.62 -8.24 -11.66
CA LYS A 72 4.51 -9.39 -11.48
C LYS A 72 4.59 -9.81 -10.01
N PHE A 73 4.74 -8.84 -9.10
CA PHE A 73 4.92 -9.12 -7.69
C PHE A 73 3.64 -9.62 -7.03
N ALA A 74 2.48 -9.07 -7.37
CA ALA A 74 1.18 -9.54 -6.90
C ALA A 74 0.93 -10.99 -7.33
N THR A 75 1.18 -11.32 -8.61
CA THR A 75 1.07 -12.71 -9.12
C THR A 75 2.00 -13.65 -8.36
N THR A 76 3.28 -13.29 -8.25
CA THR A 76 4.29 -14.12 -7.57
C THR A 76 3.93 -14.33 -6.10
N ALA A 77 3.51 -13.27 -5.41
CA ALA A 77 3.13 -13.34 -4.00
C ALA A 77 1.89 -14.20 -3.77
N ALA A 78 0.91 -14.18 -4.69
CA ALA A 78 -0.26 -15.04 -4.65
C ALA A 78 0.11 -16.51 -4.85
N GLU A 79 0.89 -16.82 -5.89
CA GLU A 79 1.31 -18.20 -6.23
C GLU A 79 2.13 -18.86 -5.11
N ASN A 80 2.99 -18.08 -4.44
CA ASN A 80 3.85 -18.57 -3.36
C ASN A 80 3.25 -18.35 -1.96
N ASN A 81 2.01 -17.86 -1.87
CA ASN A 81 1.32 -17.58 -0.61
C ASN A 81 2.14 -16.66 0.34
N TYR A 82 2.80 -15.64 -0.21
CA TYR A 82 3.56 -14.63 0.54
C TYR A 82 2.61 -13.63 1.21
N ARG A 83 1.89 -14.12 2.22
CA ARG A 83 0.86 -13.39 2.98
C ARG A 83 1.28 -12.01 3.47
N PRO A 84 2.51 -11.80 4.01
CA PRO A 84 2.92 -10.46 4.45
C PRO A 84 2.77 -9.42 3.33
N TYR A 85 3.27 -9.69 2.13
CA TYR A 85 3.20 -8.75 1.00
C TYR A 85 1.79 -8.56 0.46
N LEU A 86 1.03 -9.66 0.38
CA LEU A 86 -0.38 -9.61 -0.05
C LEU A 86 -1.23 -8.69 0.84
N LYS A 87 -0.92 -8.62 2.14
CA LYS A 87 -1.60 -7.77 3.13
C LYS A 87 -0.96 -6.40 3.34
N THR A 88 0.22 -6.16 2.77
CA THR A 88 0.88 -4.86 2.75
C THR A 88 0.21 -3.96 1.69
N SER A 89 0.14 -2.66 1.96
CA SER A 89 -0.48 -1.70 1.04
C SER A 89 0.24 -1.66 -0.31
N VAL A 90 -0.48 -1.34 -1.39
CA VAL A 90 0.15 -1.16 -2.72
C VAL A 90 1.26 -0.11 -2.67
N ALA A 91 1.06 0.97 -1.90
CA ALA A 91 2.05 2.03 -1.73
C ALA A 91 3.36 1.53 -1.08
N GLN A 92 3.26 0.70 -0.04
CA GLN A 92 4.45 0.12 0.60
C GLN A 92 5.15 -0.88 -0.31
N ASN A 93 4.40 -1.70 -1.06
CA ASN A 93 5.00 -2.59 -2.05
C ASN A 93 5.71 -1.81 -3.16
N LEU A 94 5.13 -0.71 -3.65
CA LEU A 94 5.79 0.19 -4.60
C LEU A 94 7.09 0.76 -4.01
N ALA A 95 7.07 1.20 -2.76
CA ALA A 95 8.26 1.68 -2.07
C ALA A 95 9.34 0.59 -1.99
N THR A 96 8.99 -0.64 -1.62
CA THR A 96 9.90 -1.79 -1.66
C THR A 96 10.50 -1.99 -3.06
N LEU A 97 9.67 -1.98 -4.11
CA LEU A 97 10.13 -2.11 -5.50
C LEU A 97 11.08 -0.97 -5.89
N ALA A 98 10.75 0.27 -5.57
CA ALA A 98 11.62 1.43 -5.82
C ALA A 98 12.96 1.31 -5.08
N VAL A 99 12.97 0.84 -3.84
CA VAL A 99 14.19 0.61 -3.06
C VAL A 99 15.08 -0.44 -3.71
N ILE A 100 14.54 -1.62 -4.03
CA ILE A 100 15.36 -2.70 -4.61
C ILE A 100 15.83 -2.40 -6.03
N HIS A 101 15.08 -1.56 -6.77
CA HIS A 101 15.46 -1.10 -8.11
C HIS A 101 16.30 0.18 -8.11
N CYS A 102 16.85 0.59 -6.96
CA CYS A 102 17.76 1.75 -6.87
C CYS A 102 17.12 3.09 -7.26
N ASP A 103 15.80 3.20 -7.15
CA ASP A 103 15.05 4.37 -7.60
C ASP A 103 14.35 5.13 -6.46
N TRP A 104 14.46 4.64 -5.22
CA TRP A 104 14.07 5.40 -4.04
C TRP A 104 15.16 6.40 -3.66
N ASN A 105 15.07 7.63 -4.17
CA ASN A 105 16.05 8.67 -3.88
C ASN A 105 15.56 9.64 -2.80
N ASN A 106 16.06 9.47 -1.57
CA ASN A 106 15.78 10.30 -0.41
C ASN A 106 17.03 10.97 0.19
N GLY A 107 18.15 10.96 -0.53
CA GLY A 107 19.43 11.52 -0.07
C GLY A 107 20.24 10.63 0.88
N VAL A 108 19.79 9.41 1.17
CA VAL A 108 20.54 8.40 1.94
C VAL A 108 21.19 7.41 0.97
N PRO A 109 22.40 6.88 1.24
CA PRO A 109 22.98 5.81 0.44
C PRO A 109 22.00 4.64 0.24
N PRO A 110 21.79 4.15 -0.99
CA PRO A 110 20.74 3.18 -1.29
C PRO A 110 20.83 1.90 -0.46
N TRP A 111 22.04 1.35 -0.29
CA TRP A 111 22.22 0.11 0.46
C TRP A 111 21.91 0.30 1.95
N GLU A 112 22.42 1.38 2.56
CA GLU A 112 22.17 1.72 3.95
C GLU A 112 20.66 1.87 4.23
N PHE A 113 19.95 2.60 3.37
CA PHE A 113 18.51 2.76 3.49
C PHE A 113 17.78 1.42 3.37
N ALA A 114 18.12 0.61 2.37
CA ALA A 114 17.47 -0.67 2.12
C ALA A 114 17.62 -1.64 3.29
N GLN A 115 18.81 -1.71 3.90
CA GLN A 115 19.04 -2.55 5.08
C GLN A 115 18.12 -2.16 6.25
N LYS A 116 17.99 -0.86 6.52
CA LYS A 116 17.11 -0.36 7.59
C LYS A 116 15.64 -0.53 7.28
N TYR A 117 15.24 -0.32 6.03
CA TYR A 117 13.85 -0.33 5.59
C TYR A 117 13.28 -1.76 5.48
N LEU A 118 14.05 -2.68 4.88
CA LEU A 118 13.59 -4.05 4.59
C LEU A 118 13.95 -5.02 5.72
N GLY A 119 15.11 -4.85 6.34
CA GLY A 119 15.66 -5.84 7.26
C GLY A 119 16.06 -7.15 6.57
N ASN A 120 16.73 -8.03 7.32
CA ASN A 120 17.38 -9.22 6.76
C ASN A 120 16.39 -10.23 6.16
N GLN A 121 15.27 -10.51 6.83
CA GLN A 121 14.30 -11.50 6.37
C GLN A 121 13.65 -11.10 5.05
N GLN A 122 13.29 -9.82 4.92
CA GLN A 122 12.67 -9.31 3.70
C GLN A 122 13.68 -9.30 2.54
N MET A 123 14.93 -8.93 2.81
CA MET A 123 16.01 -8.92 1.84
C MET A 123 16.28 -10.32 1.25
N GLU A 124 16.35 -11.35 2.07
CA GLU A 124 16.58 -12.73 1.60
C GLU A 124 15.45 -13.22 0.70
N LEU A 125 14.20 -12.90 1.03
CA LEU A 125 13.07 -13.23 0.16
C LEU A 125 13.18 -12.50 -1.18
N LEU A 126 13.41 -11.19 -1.14
CA LEU A 126 13.48 -10.36 -2.35
C LEU A 126 14.67 -10.75 -3.23
N LYS A 127 15.77 -11.24 -2.65
CA LYS A 127 16.93 -11.76 -3.40
C LYS A 127 16.58 -12.97 -4.27
N THR A 128 15.62 -13.79 -3.84
CA THR A 128 15.14 -14.93 -4.63
C THR A 128 14.36 -14.46 -5.86
N LEU A 129 13.59 -13.38 -5.74
CA LEU A 129 12.71 -12.87 -6.80
C LEU A 129 13.40 -11.85 -7.73
N TYR A 130 14.34 -11.09 -7.18
CA TYR A 130 15.01 -9.96 -7.82
C TYR A 130 16.54 -10.02 -7.63
N PRO A 131 17.21 -11.15 -7.96
CA PRO A 131 18.62 -11.33 -7.64
C PRO A 131 19.52 -10.25 -8.25
N VAL A 132 19.22 -9.84 -9.49
CA VAL A 132 19.98 -8.80 -10.20
C VAL A 132 19.82 -7.43 -9.54
N ALA A 133 18.58 -7.05 -9.19
CA ALA A 133 18.30 -5.76 -8.56
C ALA A 133 18.92 -5.68 -7.16
N ILE A 134 18.82 -6.76 -6.37
CA ILE A 134 19.45 -6.84 -5.04
C ILE A 134 20.97 -6.78 -5.14
N ASN A 135 21.60 -7.47 -6.08
CA ASN A 135 23.06 -7.41 -6.25
C ASN A 135 23.52 -5.99 -6.60
N LYS A 136 22.82 -5.32 -7.51
CA LYS A 136 23.08 -3.90 -7.84
C LYS A 136 22.90 -2.99 -6.62
N LEU A 137 21.83 -3.19 -5.85
CA LEU A 137 21.55 -2.42 -4.64
C LEU A 137 22.64 -2.61 -3.58
N GLN A 138 23.16 -3.82 -3.39
CA GLN A 138 24.27 -4.12 -2.48
C GLN A 138 25.56 -3.38 -2.85
N ASN A 139 25.77 -3.14 -4.15
CA ASN A 139 26.86 -2.32 -4.68
C ASN A 139 26.50 -0.83 -4.74
N ASN A 140 25.60 -0.33 -3.88
CA ASN A 140 25.15 1.07 -3.84
C ASN A 140 24.69 1.62 -5.21
N CYS A 141 24.13 0.74 -6.06
CA CYS A 141 23.59 1.11 -7.36
C CYS A 141 24.62 1.68 -8.34
N THR A 142 25.92 1.44 -8.12
CA THR A 142 27.01 1.96 -8.96
C THR A 142 27.32 1.11 -10.19
N GLU A 143 26.77 -0.11 -10.26
CA GLU A 143 26.97 -1.10 -11.33
C GLU A 143 25.67 -1.38 -12.07
#